data_AF-A0A2V2RQP4-F1
#
_entry.id   AF-A0A2V2RQP4-F1
#
_cell.length_a   1.000
_cell.length_b   1.000
_cell.length_c   1.000
_cell.angle_alpha   90.00
_cell.angle_beta   90.00
_cell.angle_gamma   90.00
#
_symmetry.space_group_name_H-M   'P 1'
#
loop_
_entity.id
_entity.type
_entity.pdbx_description
1 polymer ?
#
loop_
_entity_poly.entity_id
_entity_poly.type
_entity_poly.pdbx_seq_one_letter_code
_entity_poly.pdbx_strand_id
1 'polypeptide(L)'
;MTDSNYVYEKGTIFVAPGGGAAPTPLSPGAANQALFANPDSDLGVEWGVGSAMGNVVGPISSTAHHLASFADTTGELLEDSGIAKAAVALGPMSSTAHHLAAFSGTDGVTLEDSGVLTANVVQGPASTVDNTVPRFDTTSGKLLQSSPVTMADTTGAMTFPSGGGTILTAGAGSAERKGSFTFNGSGTHTKILTTAAVTGCVIVYTVVSLGTVTTAQAILTTIDSGVGFTPVSADGTDSSVVNWAIVA
;
A
#
# COMPACT_ATOMS: atom_id res chain seq x y z
N MET A 1 -6.05 15.01 87.38
CA MET A 1 -5.32 15.15 86.11
C MET A 1 -6.27 15.88 85.18
N THR A 2 -5.97 17.12 84.83
CA THR A 2 -6.78 17.88 83.89
C THR A 2 -6.48 17.32 82.51
N ASP A 3 -7.43 16.58 81.95
CA ASP A 3 -7.41 16.22 80.54
C ASP A 3 -7.56 17.53 79.76
N SER A 4 -6.42 18.11 79.38
CA SER A 4 -6.38 19.21 78.42
C SER A 4 -6.93 18.64 77.11
N ASN A 5 -8.24 18.80 76.93
CA ASN A 5 -8.97 18.42 75.74
C ASN A 5 -8.57 19.40 74.64
N TYR A 6 -7.38 19.19 74.09
CA TYR A 6 -6.89 20.00 73.00
C TYR A 6 -7.80 19.76 71.78
N VAL A 7 -8.58 20.78 71.44
CA VAL A 7 -9.38 20.81 70.22
C VAL A 7 -8.41 20.99 69.08
N TYR A 8 -7.90 19.88 68.54
CA TYR A 8 -7.02 19.92 67.40
C TYR A 8 -7.84 19.98 66.12
N GLU A 9 -7.45 20.88 65.22
CA GLU A 9 -8.06 20.93 63.90
C GLU A 9 -7.76 19.64 63.15
N LYS A 10 -8.74 19.16 62.37
CA LYS A 10 -8.59 17.97 61.52
C LYS A 10 -7.36 18.13 60.63
N GLY A 11 -6.40 17.21 60.77
CA GLY A 11 -5.14 17.24 60.01
C GLY A 11 -3.92 17.75 60.79
N THR A 12 -4.07 18.04 62.10
CA THR A 12 -2.91 18.30 62.96
C THR A 12 -2.06 17.03 63.10
N ILE A 13 -0.76 17.13 62.80
CA ILE A 13 0.21 16.05 62.98
C ILE A 13 0.89 16.23 64.34
N PHE A 14 0.96 15.17 65.16
CA PHE A 14 1.71 15.16 66.41
C PHE A 14 3.06 14.49 66.20
N VAL A 15 4.09 15.11 66.75
CA VAL A 15 5.45 14.58 66.75
C VAL A 15 5.95 14.53 68.18
N ALA A 16 6.64 13.44 68.55
CA ALA A 16 7.22 13.29 69.87
C ALA A 16 8.67 13.80 69.82
N PRO A 17 9.07 14.72 70.72
CA PRO A 17 10.48 15.07 70.86
C PRO A 17 11.28 13.86 71.33
N GLY A 18 12.50 13.68 70.83
CA GLY A 18 13.44 12.67 71.29
C GLY A 18 13.61 12.70 72.81
N GLY A 19 13.74 11.53 73.44
CA GLY A 19 13.95 11.42 74.89
C GLY A 19 12.68 11.23 75.75
N GLY A 20 11.54 10.90 75.16
CA GLY A 20 10.33 10.46 75.89
C GLY A 20 9.41 11.59 76.35
N ALA A 21 9.56 12.79 75.80
CA ALA A 21 8.64 13.90 76.03
C ALA A 21 7.26 13.61 75.39
N ALA A 22 6.22 14.27 75.92
CA ALA A 22 4.87 14.15 75.38
C ALA A 22 4.80 14.68 73.93
N PRO A 23 4.04 14.04 73.03
CA PRO A 23 3.86 14.53 71.67
C PRO A 23 3.30 15.95 71.63
N THR A 24 3.86 16.78 70.76
CA THR A 24 3.42 18.17 70.52
C THR A 24 2.93 18.33 69.08
N PRO A 25 1.97 19.24 68.82
CA PRO A 25 1.59 19.58 67.45
C PRO A 25 2.81 20.04 66.65
N LEU A 26 3.01 19.49 65.46
CA LEU A 26 3.97 20.01 64.51
C LEU A 26 3.39 21.27 63.87
N SER A 27 4.08 22.40 64.01
CA SER A 27 3.71 23.63 63.30
C SER A 27 3.68 23.39 61.78
N PRO A 28 2.70 23.93 61.05
CA PRO A 28 2.70 23.85 59.59
C PRO A 28 3.99 24.40 58.99
N GLY A 29 4.50 23.74 57.95
CA GLY A 29 5.61 24.25 57.17
C GLY A 29 5.23 25.54 56.43
N ALA A 30 6.24 26.32 56.05
CA ALA A 30 6.06 27.45 55.14
C ALA A 30 5.64 26.97 53.74
N ALA A 31 5.15 27.89 52.91
CA ALA A 31 4.85 27.60 51.51
C ALA A 31 6.07 27.00 50.79
N ASN A 32 5.83 25.97 49.98
CA ASN A 32 6.88 25.23 49.27
C ASN A 32 7.90 24.59 50.22
N GLN A 33 7.42 23.93 51.28
CA GLN A 33 8.22 23.01 52.10
C GLN A 33 7.57 21.63 52.08
N ALA A 34 8.39 20.59 52.19
CA ALA A 34 7.94 19.22 52.41
C ALA A 34 8.48 18.72 53.76
N LEU A 35 7.74 17.80 54.38
CA LEU A 35 8.12 17.19 55.64
C LEU A 35 9.05 16.01 55.35
N PHE A 36 10.27 16.06 55.85
CA PHE A 36 11.25 14.99 55.71
C PHE A 36 11.54 14.36 57.06
N ALA A 37 11.93 13.08 57.06
CA ALA A 37 12.57 12.50 58.24
C ALA A 37 13.96 13.13 58.41
N ASN A 38 14.22 13.71 59.57
CA ASN A 38 15.55 14.19 59.95
C ASN A 38 15.90 13.60 61.32
N PRO A 39 16.76 12.57 61.40
CA PRO A 39 17.14 11.97 62.67
C PRO A 39 17.97 12.92 63.57
N ASP A 40 18.51 14.00 63.02
CA ASP A 40 19.24 15.03 63.76
C ASP A 40 18.32 16.13 64.32
N SER A 41 17.05 16.18 63.88
CA SER A 41 16.02 17.04 64.47
C SER A 41 15.50 16.42 65.76
N ASP A 42 15.32 17.24 66.80
CA ASP A 42 14.69 16.80 68.06
C ASP A 42 13.29 16.19 67.84
N LEU A 43 12.61 16.55 66.75
CA LEU A 43 11.29 16.03 66.40
C LEU A 43 11.34 14.77 65.51
N GLY A 44 12.53 14.33 65.09
CA GLY A 44 12.75 13.24 64.14
C GLY A 44 12.29 13.53 62.70
N VAL A 45 11.61 14.66 62.51
CA VAL A 45 11.16 15.19 61.23
C VAL A 45 11.45 16.69 61.17
N GLU A 46 11.58 17.22 59.97
CA GLU A 46 11.73 18.66 59.77
C GLU A 46 11.10 19.10 58.46
N TRP A 47 10.70 20.37 58.40
CA TRP A 47 10.31 21.01 57.15
C TRP A 47 11.56 21.46 56.41
N GLY A 48 11.89 20.74 55.34
CA GLY A 48 13.05 21.03 54.52
C GLY A 48 12.70 21.85 53.28
N VAL A 49 13.66 22.66 52.83
CA VAL A 49 13.74 23.12 51.44
C VAL A 49 14.80 22.27 50.76
N GLY A 50 14.38 21.18 50.13
CA GLY A 50 15.28 20.23 49.48
C GLY A 50 14.99 20.10 48.01
N SER A 51 16.00 19.77 47.21
CA SER A 51 15.90 19.40 45.79
C SER A 51 15.05 18.14 45.51
N ALA A 52 14.32 17.65 46.51
CA ALA A 52 13.40 16.52 46.47
C ALA A 52 12.03 16.89 47.06
N MET A 53 11.60 18.15 46.88
CA MET A 53 10.15 18.40 46.86
C MET A 53 9.63 17.53 45.71
N GLY A 54 8.47 16.87 45.81
CA GLY A 54 7.88 16.02 44.76
C GLY A 54 7.64 16.67 43.37
N ASN A 55 8.29 17.81 43.11
CA ASN A 55 8.64 18.33 41.81
C ASN A 55 9.73 17.47 41.16
N VAL A 56 9.56 17.22 39.89
CA VAL A 56 10.57 16.60 39.03
C VAL A 56 11.84 17.48 39.01
N VAL A 57 12.93 17.02 39.62
CA VAL A 57 14.26 17.64 39.48
C VAL A 57 15.07 16.78 38.51
N GLY A 58 15.17 17.25 37.26
CA GLY A 58 16.13 16.69 36.30
C GLY A 58 17.58 17.04 36.70
N PRO A 59 18.59 16.46 36.04
CA PRO A 59 19.98 16.83 36.28
C PRO A 59 20.17 18.35 36.10
N ILE A 60 21.08 18.94 36.88
CA ILE A 60 21.33 20.41 36.86
C ILE A 60 21.80 20.91 35.48
N SER A 61 22.22 19.98 34.61
CA SER A 61 22.66 20.20 33.24
C SER A 61 21.59 19.97 32.17
N SER A 62 20.32 19.73 32.54
CA SER A 62 19.24 19.54 31.57
C SER A 62 19.09 20.76 30.67
N THR A 63 18.94 20.52 29.37
CA THR A 63 18.62 21.57 28.40
C THR A 63 17.11 21.79 28.37
N ALA A 64 16.68 23.04 28.41
CA ALA A 64 15.27 23.37 28.32
C ALA A 64 14.65 22.81 27.01
N HIS A 65 13.39 22.37 27.10
CA HIS A 65 12.62 21.82 25.98
C HIS A 65 13.09 20.48 25.42
N HIS A 66 13.99 19.76 26.09
CA HIS A 66 14.21 18.35 25.79
C HIS A 66 13.12 17.46 26.42
N LEU A 67 12.93 16.26 25.88
CA LEU A 67 12.13 15.22 26.52
C LEU A 67 12.90 14.64 27.72
N ALA A 68 12.20 14.36 28.82
CA ALA A 68 12.76 13.62 29.95
C ALA A 68 12.66 12.11 29.71
N SER A 69 13.69 11.35 30.10
CA SER A 69 13.68 9.88 30.20
C SER A 69 14.02 9.44 31.63
N PHE A 70 13.78 8.18 31.99
CA PHE A 70 14.25 7.64 33.26
C PHE A 70 15.73 7.28 33.15
N ALA A 71 16.54 7.77 34.08
CA ALA A 71 17.98 7.53 34.12
C ALA A 71 18.32 6.09 34.54
N ASP A 72 17.38 5.42 35.21
CA ASP A 72 17.53 4.04 35.68
C ASP A 72 16.17 3.30 35.70
N THR A 73 16.19 2.09 36.25
CA THR A 73 15.02 1.21 36.31
C THR A 73 14.15 1.42 37.56
N THR A 74 14.54 2.31 38.47
CA THR A 74 13.81 2.57 39.72
C THR A 74 12.57 3.44 39.49
N GLY A 75 12.57 4.24 38.42
CA GLY A 75 11.48 5.16 38.10
C GLY A 75 11.51 6.46 38.90
N GLU A 76 12.56 6.68 39.70
CA GLU A 76 12.67 7.85 40.59
C GLU A 76 13.55 8.96 39.99
N LEU A 77 14.57 8.62 39.21
CA LEU A 77 15.50 9.57 38.60
C LEU A 77 15.16 9.81 37.13
N LEU A 78 14.99 11.08 36.73
CA LEU A 78 14.90 11.48 35.33
C LEU A 78 16.24 12.00 34.82
N GLU A 79 16.49 11.81 33.53
CA GLU A 79 17.60 12.38 32.78
C GLU A 79 17.08 13.22 31.60
N ASP A 80 17.95 14.07 31.06
CA ASP A 80 17.73 14.72 29.78
C ASP A 80 18.02 13.70 28.68
N SER A 81 17.02 13.35 27.88
CA SER A 81 17.18 12.39 26.77
C SER A 81 18.14 12.87 25.67
N GLY A 82 18.49 14.16 25.66
CA GLY A 82 19.19 14.80 24.54
C GLY A 82 18.30 15.05 23.32
N ILE A 83 17.02 14.64 23.38
CA ILE A 83 16.05 14.83 22.30
C ILE A 83 15.28 16.11 22.58
N ALA A 84 15.58 17.17 21.83
CA ALA A 84 14.74 18.36 21.82
C ALA A 84 13.30 17.99 21.44
N LYS A 85 12.30 18.59 22.08
CA LYS A 85 10.88 18.44 21.68
C LYS A 85 10.65 18.82 20.22
N ALA A 86 11.53 19.65 19.65
CA ALA A 86 11.53 20.03 18.25
C ALA A 86 12.13 18.97 17.31
N ALA A 87 12.90 18.02 17.84
CA ALA A 87 13.48 16.88 17.13
C ALA A 87 12.61 15.62 17.20
N VAL A 88 11.58 15.61 18.05
CA VAL A 88 10.51 14.60 17.99
C VAL A 88 9.75 14.83 16.71
N ALA A 89 9.72 13.83 15.81
CA ALA A 89 9.14 13.90 14.46
C ALA A 89 8.04 14.97 14.31
N LEU A 90 8.47 16.16 13.88
CA LEU A 90 7.58 17.26 13.56
C LEU A 90 7.33 17.19 12.07
N GLY A 91 6.07 16.95 11.67
CA GLY A 91 5.65 17.33 10.33
C GLY A 91 5.72 18.86 10.18
N PRO A 92 5.85 19.39 8.95
CA PRO A 92 5.78 20.83 8.75
C PRO A 92 4.44 21.36 9.28
N MET A 93 4.44 22.54 9.90
CA MET A 93 3.19 23.18 10.39
C MET A 93 2.15 23.42 9.28
N SER A 94 2.57 23.32 8.01
CA SER A 94 1.75 23.43 6.82
C SER A 94 1.25 22.10 6.26
N SER A 95 1.40 20.98 6.96
CA SER A 95 0.89 19.68 6.49
C SER A 95 -0.61 19.74 6.19
N THR A 96 -1.00 19.25 5.02
CA THR A 96 -2.40 19.13 4.61
C THR A 96 -2.93 17.76 5.01
N ALA A 97 -4.20 17.71 5.44
CA ALA A 97 -4.85 16.44 5.79
C ALA A 97 -4.84 15.45 4.60
N HIS A 98 -4.73 14.17 4.92
CA HIS A 98 -4.70 13.05 3.96
C HIS A 98 -3.50 13.01 3.02
N HIS A 99 -2.48 13.83 3.21
CA HIS A 99 -1.22 13.62 2.52
C HIS A 99 -0.39 12.54 3.20
N LEU A 100 0.46 11.87 2.41
CA LEU A 100 1.47 10.97 2.94
C LEU A 100 2.64 11.76 3.53
N ALA A 101 3.14 11.34 4.69
CA ALA A 101 4.40 11.84 5.23
C ALA A 101 5.59 11.19 4.50
N ALA A 102 6.63 11.97 4.23
CA ALA A 102 7.92 11.50 3.73
C ALA A 102 9.05 12.05 4.60
N PHE A 103 10.25 11.48 4.50
CA PHE A 103 11.43 12.06 5.15
C PHE A 103 12.04 13.10 4.22
N SER A 104 12.25 14.32 4.71
CA SER A 104 12.80 15.43 3.92
C SER A 104 14.33 15.43 3.90
N GLY A 105 14.97 14.48 4.58
CA GLY A 105 16.41 14.40 4.75
C GLY A 105 16.87 12.99 5.11
N THR A 106 18.19 12.83 5.24
CA THR A 106 18.84 11.55 5.60
C THR A 106 18.98 11.34 7.11
N ASP A 107 18.50 12.29 7.91
CA ASP A 107 18.61 12.27 9.37
C ASP A 107 17.63 11.28 10.05
N GLY A 108 16.64 10.79 9.32
CA GLY A 108 15.64 9.85 9.80
C GLY A 108 14.65 10.44 10.82
N VAL A 109 14.65 11.77 10.99
CA VAL A 109 13.81 12.46 12.00
C VAL A 109 13.01 13.63 11.43
N THR A 110 13.46 14.23 10.32
CA THR A 110 12.73 15.34 9.70
C THR A 110 11.69 14.82 8.71
N LEU A 111 10.42 15.09 8.99
CA LEU A 111 9.31 14.75 8.09
C LEU A 111 8.94 15.94 7.20
N GLU A 112 8.50 15.65 5.98
CA GLU A 112 7.81 16.57 5.09
C GLU A 112 6.42 16.04 4.72
N ASP A 113 5.57 16.97 4.32
CA ASP A 113 4.36 16.65 3.58
C ASP A 113 4.74 16.39 2.12
N SER A 114 4.56 15.14 1.66
CA SER A 114 4.92 14.75 0.29
C SER A 114 4.12 15.47 -0.81
N GLY A 115 3.01 16.13 -0.46
CA GLY A 115 2.03 16.65 -1.42
C GLY A 115 1.20 15.56 -2.10
N VAL A 116 1.42 14.28 -1.76
CA VAL A 116 0.68 13.15 -2.31
C VAL A 116 -0.52 12.84 -1.43
N LEU A 117 -1.72 13.19 -1.89
CA LEU A 117 -2.96 12.72 -1.28
C LEU A 117 -2.98 11.18 -1.28
N THR A 118 -3.41 10.57 -0.18
CA THR A 118 -3.60 9.11 -0.07
C THR A 118 -4.54 8.58 -1.15
N ALA A 119 -5.53 9.37 -1.58
CA ALA A 119 -6.41 9.03 -2.71
C ALA A 119 -5.71 8.95 -4.08
N ASN A 120 -4.52 9.54 -4.22
CA ASN A 120 -3.73 9.52 -5.45
C ASN A 120 -2.73 8.36 -5.51
N VAL A 121 -2.61 7.59 -4.42
CA VAL A 121 -1.79 6.39 -4.34
C VAL A 121 -2.49 5.26 -5.08
N VAL A 122 -1.74 4.54 -5.91
CA VAL A 122 -2.26 3.38 -6.62
C VAL A 122 -2.61 2.29 -5.62
N GLN A 123 -3.83 1.76 -5.70
CA GLN A 123 -4.26 0.64 -4.88
C GLN A 123 -4.09 -0.66 -5.66
N GLY A 124 -3.35 -1.59 -5.07
CA GLY A 124 -3.20 -2.96 -5.57
C GLY A 124 -4.46 -3.80 -5.32
N PRO A 125 -4.66 -4.90 -6.07
CA PRO A 125 -5.67 -5.88 -5.71
C PRO A 125 -5.27 -6.60 -4.40
N ALA A 126 -6.26 -7.10 -3.64
CA ALA A 126 -6.02 -7.81 -2.38
C ALA A 126 -5.17 -9.10 -2.55
N SER A 127 -5.17 -9.66 -3.75
CA SER A 127 -4.30 -10.76 -4.15
C SER A 127 -4.02 -10.71 -5.65
N THR A 128 -2.80 -11.05 -6.04
CA THR A 128 -2.44 -11.34 -7.44
C THR A 128 -1.96 -12.78 -7.54
N VAL A 129 -2.23 -13.44 -8.66
CA VAL A 129 -1.49 -14.67 -8.98
C VAL A 129 -0.18 -14.29 -9.67
N ASP A 130 0.82 -15.13 -9.48
CA ASP A 130 2.16 -14.92 -10.05
C ASP A 130 2.10 -14.72 -11.56
N ASN A 131 3.07 -13.97 -12.10
CA ASN A 131 3.22 -13.71 -13.53
C ASN A 131 2.05 -12.98 -14.22
N THR A 132 1.06 -12.46 -13.50
CA THR A 132 -0.04 -11.72 -14.14
C THR A 132 0.38 -10.34 -14.61
N VAL A 133 -0.09 -9.95 -15.80
CA VAL A 133 0.15 -8.59 -16.31
C VAL A 133 -0.70 -7.60 -15.49
N PRO A 134 -0.11 -6.55 -14.90
CA PRO A 134 -0.86 -5.51 -14.19
C PRO A 134 -1.63 -4.62 -15.15
N ARG A 135 -2.85 -4.24 -14.78
CA ARG A 135 -3.69 -3.29 -15.53
C ARG A 135 -4.09 -2.13 -14.64
N PHE A 136 -3.91 -0.91 -15.13
CA PHE A 136 -4.57 0.25 -14.54
C PHE A 136 -6.02 0.27 -15.02
N ASP A 137 -6.94 0.40 -14.07
CA ASP A 137 -8.38 0.46 -14.29
C ASP A 137 -8.95 1.76 -13.73
N THR A 138 -10.21 2.04 -14.07
CA THR A 138 -10.98 3.25 -13.77
C THR A 138 -10.46 4.50 -14.49
N THR A 139 -11.28 5.56 -14.50
CA THR A 139 -10.92 6.84 -15.13
C THR A 139 -9.72 7.51 -14.48
N SER A 140 -9.44 7.24 -13.20
CA SER A 140 -8.29 7.81 -12.50
C SER A 140 -6.99 7.06 -12.75
N GLY A 141 -7.07 5.84 -13.31
CA GLY A 141 -5.92 4.94 -13.47
C GLY A 141 -5.27 4.54 -12.14
N LYS A 142 -5.98 4.67 -11.01
CA LYS A 142 -5.42 4.40 -9.66
C LYS A 142 -5.71 3.01 -9.14
N LEU A 143 -6.62 2.27 -9.77
CA LEU A 143 -6.86 0.90 -9.42
C LEU A 143 -5.94 0.00 -10.24
N LEU A 144 -5.02 -0.68 -9.58
CA LEU A 144 -4.27 -1.76 -10.20
C LEU A 144 -5.09 -3.05 -10.10
N GLN A 145 -5.20 -3.79 -11.20
CA GLN A 145 -5.87 -5.09 -11.24
C GLN A 145 -4.94 -6.14 -11.84
N SER A 146 -5.11 -7.38 -11.39
CA SER A 146 -4.54 -8.56 -12.05
C SER A 146 -5.29 -8.81 -13.36
N SER A 147 -4.58 -8.98 -14.47
CA SER A 147 -5.18 -9.45 -15.71
C SER A 147 -5.37 -10.97 -15.69
N PRO A 148 -6.25 -11.52 -16.52
CA PRO A 148 -6.33 -12.97 -16.70
C PRO A 148 -5.19 -13.53 -17.59
N VAL A 149 -4.26 -12.68 -18.04
CA VAL A 149 -3.11 -13.06 -18.88
C VAL A 149 -1.87 -13.21 -18.00
N THR A 150 -1.15 -14.30 -18.16
CA THR A 150 0.13 -14.55 -17.48
C THR A 150 1.29 -14.50 -18.45
N MET A 151 2.47 -14.06 -18.01
CA MET A 151 3.71 -14.12 -18.79
C MET A 151 4.77 -14.91 -18.05
N ALA A 152 5.20 -16.04 -18.61
CA ALA A 152 6.21 -16.88 -17.96
C ALA A 152 7.55 -16.13 -17.82
N ASP A 153 8.11 -16.10 -16.61
CA ASP A 153 9.39 -15.41 -16.34
C ASP A 153 10.57 -15.99 -17.12
N THR A 154 10.53 -17.30 -17.40
CA THR A 154 11.66 -18.02 -18.01
C THR A 154 11.70 -17.90 -19.53
N THR A 155 10.54 -17.81 -20.17
CA THR A 155 10.42 -17.84 -21.64
C THR A 155 9.86 -16.55 -22.22
N GLY A 156 9.28 -15.67 -21.39
CA GLY A 156 8.52 -14.51 -21.84
C GLY A 156 7.21 -14.86 -22.55
N ALA A 157 6.80 -16.14 -22.54
CA ALA A 157 5.59 -16.58 -23.23
C ALA A 157 4.34 -16.07 -22.52
N MET A 158 3.47 -15.39 -23.28
CA MET A 158 2.17 -14.94 -22.79
C MET A 158 1.13 -16.05 -22.95
N THR A 159 0.44 -16.38 -21.86
CA THR A 159 -0.70 -17.31 -21.85
C THR A 159 -1.98 -16.52 -21.67
N PHE A 160 -2.88 -16.64 -22.63
CA PHE A 160 -4.21 -16.04 -22.59
C PHE A 160 -5.23 -17.04 -22.03
N PRO A 161 -6.27 -16.57 -21.32
CA PRO A 161 -7.35 -17.43 -20.83
C PRO A 161 -8.13 -18.04 -22.01
N SER A 162 -8.89 -19.11 -21.77
CA SER A 162 -9.73 -19.75 -22.79
C SER A 162 -10.69 -18.73 -23.44
N GLY A 163 -10.57 -18.52 -24.75
CA GLY A 163 -11.35 -17.52 -25.49
C GLY A 163 -10.74 -16.10 -25.53
N GLY A 164 -9.67 -15.84 -24.77
CA GLY A 164 -8.94 -14.57 -24.75
C GLY A 164 -7.72 -14.50 -25.68
N GLY A 165 -7.60 -15.45 -26.63
CA GLY A 165 -6.49 -15.49 -27.58
C GLY A 165 -6.43 -14.27 -28.51
N THR A 166 -5.49 -14.27 -29.45
CA THR A 166 -5.30 -13.18 -30.41
C THR A 166 -6.60 -12.88 -31.17
N ILE A 167 -7.27 -11.78 -30.82
CA ILE A 167 -8.36 -11.25 -31.65
C ILE A 167 -7.68 -10.71 -32.91
N LEU A 168 -7.80 -11.45 -34.01
CA LEU A 168 -7.50 -10.90 -35.33
C LEU A 168 -8.58 -9.86 -35.63
N THR A 169 -8.26 -8.58 -35.42
CA THR A 169 -9.07 -7.49 -35.98
C THR A 169 -9.01 -7.63 -37.49
N ALA A 170 -10.16 -7.55 -38.17
CA ALA A 170 -10.15 -7.49 -39.62
C ALA A 170 -9.31 -6.26 -39.99
N GLY A 171 -8.16 -6.46 -40.63
CA GLY A 171 -7.48 -5.33 -41.27
C GLY A 171 -8.47 -4.62 -42.20
N ALA A 172 -8.30 -3.32 -42.42
CA ALA A 172 -9.17 -2.57 -43.32
C ALA A 172 -8.59 -2.53 -44.74
N GLY A 173 -9.46 -2.54 -45.74
CA GLY A 173 -9.08 -2.41 -47.15
C GLY A 173 -8.16 -3.55 -47.58
N SER A 174 -7.01 -3.21 -48.17
CA SER A 174 -6.11 -4.23 -48.71
C SER A 174 -5.41 -5.09 -47.66
N ALA A 175 -5.51 -4.80 -46.36
CA ALA A 175 -4.83 -5.56 -45.30
C ALA A 175 -5.74 -6.54 -44.53
N GLU A 176 -6.92 -6.86 -45.07
CA GLU A 176 -7.89 -7.77 -44.43
C GLU A 176 -7.24 -9.11 -44.02
N ARG A 177 -7.37 -9.46 -42.74
CA ARG A 177 -6.78 -10.69 -42.16
C ARG A 177 -7.82 -11.74 -41.80
N LYS A 178 -9.11 -11.43 -41.97
CA LYS A 178 -10.21 -12.38 -41.80
C LYS A 178 -11.40 -11.92 -42.60
N GLY A 179 -12.29 -12.87 -42.93
CA GLY A 179 -13.54 -12.58 -43.60
C GLY A 179 -14.37 -13.83 -43.78
N SER A 180 -15.38 -13.73 -44.64
CA SER A 180 -16.23 -14.84 -45.05
C SER A 180 -16.44 -14.82 -46.55
N PHE A 181 -16.59 -15.98 -47.16
CA PHE A 181 -17.04 -16.11 -48.53
C PHE A 181 -18.00 -17.28 -48.70
N THR A 182 -18.70 -17.32 -49.83
CA THR A 182 -19.54 -18.46 -50.23
C THR A 182 -19.03 -18.97 -51.57
N PHE A 183 -18.83 -20.28 -51.71
CA PHE A 183 -18.47 -20.83 -53.02
C PHE A 183 -19.62 -20.62 -54.03
N ASN A 184 -19.29 -20.36 -55.29
CA ASN A 184 -20.26 -19.96 -56.32
C ASN A 184 -21.00 -21.12 -57.01
N GLY A 185 -21.08 -22.30 -56.38
CA GLY A 185 -21.68 -23.50 -56.97
C GLY A 185 -20.82 -24.20 -58.04
N SER A 186 -19.76 -23.54 -58.53
CA SER A 186 -18.68 -24.19 -59.28
C SER A 186 -17.47 -24.52 -58.37
N GLY A 187 -17.68 -24.55 -57.05
CA GLY A 187 -16.65 -24.83 -56.05
C GLY A 187 -15.46 -23.86 -56.06
N THR A 188 -15.52 -22.72 -56.77
CA THR A 188 -14.41 -21.77 -56.85
C THR A 188 -14.87 -20.41 -56.32
N HIS A 189 -14.08 -19.76 -55.49
CA HIS A 189 -14.34 -18.37 -55.12
C HIS A 189 -13.46 -17.44 -55.94
N THR A 190 -13.92 -16.21 -56.16
CA THR A 190 -13.06 -15.15 -56.70
C THR A 190 -11.87 -14.92 -55.76
N LYS A 191 -10.71 -14.56 -56.31
CA LYS A 191 -9.53 -14.25 -55.51
C LYS A 191 -9.88 -13.24 -54.41
N ILE A 192 -9.56 -13.59 -53.17
CA ILE A 192 -9.68 -12.71 -52.02
C ILE A 192 -8.43 -11.83 -52.02
N LEU A 193 -8.62 -10.54 -52.32
CA LEU A 193 -7.53 -9.57 -52.41
C LEU A 193 -7.12 -9.12 -51.01
N THR A 194 -5.88 -9.43 -50.62
CA THR A 194 -5.29 -8.98 -49.36
C THR A 194 -3.77 -9.04 -49.42
N THR A 195 -3.12 -7.98 -48.96
CA THR A 195 -1.68 -7.88 -48.79
C THR A 195 -1.18 -8.63 -47.56
N ALA A 196 -2.08 -9.13 -46.71
CA ALA A 196 -1.72 -9.86 -45.50
C ALA A 196 -1.31 -11.31 -45.74
N ALA A 197 -1.68 -11.90 -46.88
CA ALA A 197 -1.30 -13.26 -47.24
C ALA A 197 0.14 -13.28 -47.78
N VAL A 198 1.13 -13.40 -46.89
CA VAL A 198 2.56 -13.39 -47.24
C VAL A 198 3.25 -14.71 -46.88
N THR A 199 4.50 -14.89 -47.32
CA THR A 199 5.32 -16.06 -46.98
C THR A 199 5.37 -16.27 -45.46
N GLY A 200 5.13 -17.51 -45.01
CA GLY A 200 5.10 -17.88 -43.59
C GLY A 200 3.70 -17.82 -42.96
N CYS A 201 2.70 -17.25 -43.64
CA CYS A 201 1.33 -17.25 -43.16
C CYS A 201 0.66 -18.62 -43.32
N VAL A 202 -0.29 -18.90 -42.42
CA VAL A 202 -1.26 -19.99 -42.51
C VAL A 202 -2.63 -19.38 -42.75
N ILE A 203 -3.36 -19.92 -43.73
CA ILE A 203 -4.77 -19.58 -43.96
C ILE A 203 -5.61 -20.67 -43.31
N VAL A 204 -6.41 -20.27 -42.33
CA VAL A 204 -7.31 -21.15 -41.60
C VAL A 204 -8.72 -20.95 -42.14
N TYR A 205 -9.37 -22.05 -42.50
CA TYR A 205 -10.76 -22.07 -42.92
C TYR A 205 -11.65 -22.71 -41.86
N THR A 206 -12.86 -22.20 -41.72
CA THR A 206 -13.92 -22.81 -40.91
C THR A 206 -15.18 -22.82 -41.73
N VAL A 207 -15.66 -24.01 -42.08
CA VAL A 207 -16.95 -24.17 -42.75
C VAL A 207 -18.06 -23.81 -41.76
N VAL A 208 -18.82 -22.78 -42.09
CA VAL A 208 -19.92 -22.26 -41.26
C VAL A 208 -21.20 -23.03 -41.55
N SER A 209 -21.45 -23.33 -42.83
CA SER A 209 -22.58 -24.15 -43.26
C SER A 209 -22.23 -24.87 -44.55
N LEU A 210 -22.60 -26.15 -44.62
CA LEU A 210 -22.47 -26.94 -45.85
C LEU A 210 -23.51 -26.48 -46.87
N GLY A 211 -23.09 -26.33 -48.12
CA GLY A 211 -23.94 -25.98 -49.25
C GLY A 211 -24.51 -27.22 -49.94
N THR A 212 -24.22 -27.33 -51.24
CA THR A 212 -24.56 -28.49 -52.10
C THR A 212 -23.88 -29.80 -51.70
N VAL A 213 -22.82 -29.73 -50.89
CA VAL A 213 -22.05 -30.90 -50.44
C VAL A 213 -22.63 -31.48 -49.15
N THR A 214 -22.62 -32.81 -49.03
CA THR A 214 -23.13 -33.52 -47.85
C THR A 214 -22.07 -33.72 -46.76
N THR A 215 -20.80 -33.48 -47.08
CA THR A 215 -19.65 -33.61 -46.18
C THR A 215 -18.65 -32.50 -46.47
N ALA A 216 -17.89 -32.07 -45.46
CA ALA A 216 -16.85 -31.07 -45.64
C ALA A 216 -15.79 -31.55 -46.64
N GLN A 217 -15.51 -30.73 -47.65
CA GLN A 217 -14.52 -31.01 -48.69
C GLN A 217 -13.17 -30.37 -48.38
N ALA A 218 -12.11 -30.89 -48.98
CA ALA A 218 -10.82 -30.24 -48.96
C ALA A 218 -10.89 -28.91 -49.74
N ILE A 219 -10.29 -27.86 -49.18
CA ILE A 219 -10.14 -26.55 -49.85
C ILE A 219 -8.69 -26.42 -50.28
N LEU A 220 -8.46 -26.47 -51.60
CA LEU A 220 -7.18 -26.11 -52.18
C LEU A 220 -7.07 -24.59 -52.22
N THR A 221 -5.93 -24.06 -51.77
CA THR A 221 -5.70 -22.62 -51.72
C THR A 221 -4.41 -22.28 -52.45
N THR A 222 -4.52 -21.42 -53.46
CA THR A 222 -3.36 -20.80 -54.09
C THR A 222 -3.13 -19.45 -53.44
N ILE A 223 -1.93 -19.24 -52.88
CA ILE A 223 -1.53 -17.99 -52.23
C ILE A 223 -0.64 -17.22 -53.20
N ASP A 224 -1.06 -16.00 -53.53
CA ASP A 224 -0.25 -15.02 -54.26
C ASP A 224 0.32 -14.04 -53.23
N SER A 225 1.54 -14.30 -52.78
CA SER A 225 2.18 -13.60 -51.66
C SER A 225 2.10 -12.07 -51.80
N GLY A 226 1.53 -11.41 -50.79
CA GLY A 226 1.33 -9.96 -50.73
C GLY A 226 0.20 -9.42 -51.62
N VAL A 227 -0.57 -10.29 -52.28
CA VAL A 227 -1.66 -9.90 -53.20
C VAL A 227 -2.99 -10.53 -52.79
N GLY A 228 -3.00 -11.79 -52.34
CA GLY A 228 -4.21 -12.45 -51.88
C GLY A 228 -4.16 -13.96 -52.01
N PHE A 229 -5.33 -14.59 -52.02
CA PHE A 229 -5.43 -16.04 -52.19
C PHE A 229 -6.75 -16.46 -52.84
N THR A 230 -6.76 -17.62 -53.47
CA THR A 230 -7.93 -18.18 -54.16
C THR A 230 -8.27 -19.54 -53.57
N PRO A 231 -9.40 -19.68 -52.85
CA PRO A 231 -9.88 -20.97 -52.39
C PRO A 231 -10.70 -21.67 -53.48
N VAL A 232 -10.48 -22.98 -53.61
CA VAL A 232 -11.16 -23.88 -54.54
C VAL A 232 -11.54 -25.16 -53.77
N SER A 233 -12.82 -25.49 -53.73
CA SER A 233 -13.31 -26.80 -53.28
C SER A 233 -12.78 -27.90 -54.21
N ALA A 234 -12.34 -29.01 -53.61
CA ALA A 234 -11.82 -30.16 -54.34
C ALA A 234 -12.81 -30.77 -55.34
N ASP A 235 -14.12 -30.63 -55.12
CA ASP A 235 -15.15 -31.24 -55.97
C ASP A 235 -15.71 -30.31 -57.07
N GLY A 236 -15.29 -29.04 -57.09
CA GLY A 236 -15.75 -28.07 -58.10
C GLY A 236 -17.27 -27.84 -58.14
N THR A 237 -18.02 -28.23 -57.11
CA THR A 237 -19.49 -28.04 -57.06
C THR A 237 -20.01 -27.46 -55.75
N ASP A 238 -19.13 -27.25 -54.77
CA ASP A 238 -19.48 -26.72 -53.45
C ASP A 238 -20.07 -25.30 -53.51
N SER A 239 -21.01 -25.03 -52.61
CA SER A 239 -21.63 -23.74 -52.34
C SER A 239 -21.63 -23.38 -50.85
N SER A 240 -20.77 -24.03 -50.06
CA SER A 240 -20.63 -23.83 -48.62
C SER A 240 -20.19 -22.41 -48.27
N VAL A 241 -20.59 -21.97 -47.07
CA VAL A 241 -20.15 -20.70 -46.47
C VAL A 241 -18.94 -20.97 -45.61
N VAL A 242 -17.88 -20.21 -45.82
CA VAL A 242 -16.59 -20.42 -45.18
C VAL A 242 -16.10 -19.11 -44.58
N ASN A 243 -15.76 -19.16 -43.29
CA ASN A 243 -14.96 -18.13 -42.65
C ASN A 243 -13.49 -18.43 -42.87
N TRP A 244 -12.68 -17.38 -43.06
CA TRP A 244 -11.24 -17.50 -43.23
C TRP A 244 -10.51 -16.53 -42.30
N ALA A 245 -9.29 -16.91 -41.91
CA ALA A 245 -8.37 -16.06 -41.17
C ALA A 245 -6.92 -16.32 -41.62
N ILE A 246 -6.10 -15.27 -41.65
CA ILE A 246 -4.67 -15.34 -41.92
C ILE A 246 -3.92 -15.20 -40.60
N VAL A 247 -3.20 -16.25 -40.22
CA VAL A 247 -2.31 -16.29 -39.06
C VAL A 247 -0.87 -16.19 -39.59
N ALA A 248 -0.06 -15.30 -39.01
CA ALA A 248 1.35 -15.10 -39.38
C ALA A 248 2.23 -15.28 -38.15
#